data_AF-A0A7C3LIJ8-F1
#
_entry.id   AF-A0A7C3LIJ8-F1
#
_cell.length_a   1.000
_cell.length_b   1.000
_cell.length_c   1.000
_cell.angle_alpha   90.00
_cell.angle_beta   90.00
_cell.angle_gamma   90.00
#
_symmetry.space_group_name_H-M   'P 1'
#
loop_
_entity.id
_entity.type
_entity.pdbx_description
1 polymer ?
#
loop_
_entity_poly.entity_id
_entity_poly.type
_entity_poly.pdbx_seq_one_letter_code
_entity_poly.pdbx_strand_id
1 'polypeptide(L)'
;MAKDNGSKSPEGGRNWSETLFLPKTDFPMKAGLPELEPKLLQRWEDMDLYGKLREASKGRPKFVLHDGPPYANGNIHIGHALNKILKDLVTKSQSMLGFDSNYVPGWDCHGLPIEWQIETQYRNQGKSKDA
;
A
#
# COMPACT_ATOMS: atom_id res chain seq x y z
N MET A 1 -22.34 11.31 5.02
CA MET A 1 -23.42 12.27 5.35
C MET A 1 -23.75 13.08 4.10
N ALA A 2 -24.63 12.57 3.25
CA ALA A 2 -25.24 13.39 2.22
C ALA A 2 -26.07 14.44 2.97
N LYS A 3 -25.77 15.72 2.75
CA LYS A 3 -26.61 16.80 3.25
C LYS A 3 -27.95 16.63 2.57
N ASP A 4 -28.98 16.38 3.37
CA ASP A 4 -30.37 16.40 2.97
C ASP A 4 -30.69 17.82 2.52
N ASN A 5 -30.46 18.10 1.23
CA ASN A 5 -30.94 19.32 0.59
C ASN A 5 -32.43 19.12 0.37
N GLY A 6 -33.18 19.30 1.45
CA GLY A 6 -34.64 19.31 1.45
C GLY A 6 -35.15 20.41 0.54
N SER A 7 -35.36 20.10 -0.74
CA SER A 7 -36.24 20.88 -1.58
C SER A 7 -37.65 20.66 -1.04
N LYS A 8 -38.16 21.61 -0.25
CA LYS A 8 -39.56 21.64 0.18
C LYS A 8 -40.44 21.49 -1.06
N SER A 9 -41.10 20.35 -1.20
CA SER A 9 -42.15 20.16 -2.20
C SER A 9 -43.28 21.17 -1.91
N PRO A 10 -43.88 21.80 -2.93
CA PRO A 10 -45.01 22.68 -2.72
C PRO A 10 -46.15 21.89 -2.07
N GLU A 11 -46.71 22.43 -0.99
CA GLU A 11 -47.75 21.80 -0.19
C GLU A 11 -48.93 21.38 -1.09
N GLY A 12 -49.17 20.07 -1.19
CA GLY A 12 -50.34 19.48 -1.86
C GLY A 12 -50.08 18.50 -3.02
N GLY A 13 -48.83 18.31 -3.47
CA GLY A 13 -48.50 17.40 -4.58
C GLY A 13 -47.81 16.10 -4.16
N ARG A 14 -48.18 14.96 -4.75
CA ARG A 14 -47.57 13.63 -4.50
C ARG A 14 -46.06 13.66 -4.82
N ASN A 15 -45.22 13.19 -3.89
CA ASN A 15 -43.79 13.14 -4.09
C ASN A 15 -43.38 11.92 -4.94
N TRP A 16 -42.98 12.16 -6.20
CA TRP A 16 -42.60 11.11 -7.14
C TRP A 16 -41.19 10.58 -6.93
N SER A 17 -40.33 11.25 -6.12
CA SER A 17 -38.96 10.78 -5.87
C SER A 17 -38.92 9.40 -5.20
N GLU A 18 -39.98 9.03 -4.47
CA GLU A 18 -40.12 7.74 -3.79
C GLU A 18 -40.47 6.58 -4.76
N THR A 19 -41.00 6.90 -5.94
CA THR A 19 -41.33 5.92 -6.98
C THR A 19 -40.14 5.54 -7.87
N LEU A 20 -39.00 6.22 -7.69
CA LEU A 20 -37.80 6.02 -8.50
C LEU A 20 -36.83 5.05 -7.81
N PHE A 21 -36.37 4.04 -8.55
CA PHE A 21 -35.32 3.12 -8.11
C PHE A 21 -33.92 3.75 -8.29
N LEU A 22 -33.60 4.74 -7.47
CA LEU A 22 -32.29 5.38 -7.51
C LEU A 22 -31.21 4.46 -6.88
N PRO A 23 -29.99 4.44 -7.45
CA PRO A 23 -28.87 3.75 -6.83
C PRO A 23 -28.58 4.31 -5.43
N LYS A 24 -28.52 3.42 -4.44
CA LYS A 24 -28.13 3.75 -3.06
C LYS A 24 -26.86 2.99 -2.74
N THR A 25 -25.85 3.71 -2.24
CA THR A 25 -24.59 3.12 -1.82
C THR A 25 -24.03 3.89 -0.64
N ASP A 26 -23.47 3.16 0.31
CA ASP A 26 -22.70 3.73 1.41
C ASP A 26 -21.27 4.09 0.96
N PHE A 27 -20.90 3.74 -0.28
CA PHE A 27 -19.61 4.08 -0.86
C PHE A 27 -19.48 5.59 -1.05
N PRO A 28 -18.50 6.25 -0.38
CA PRO A 28 -18.35 7.68 -0.45
C PRO A 28 -17.86 8.11 -1.84
N MET A 29 -18.43 9.20 -2.37
CA MET A 29 -17.95 9.79 -3.64
C MET A 29 -16.51 10.33 -3.55
N LYS A 30 -16.05 10.74 -2.37
CA LYS A 30 -14.67 11.17 -2.13
C LYS A 30 -13.90 10.03 -1.45
N ALA A 31 -12.73 9.70 -1.99
CA ALA A 31 -11.95 8.56 -1.52
C ALA A 31 -11.36 8.75 -0.10
N GLY A 32 -10.88 9.95 0.24
CA GLY A 32 -10.26 10.20 1.55
C GLY A 32 -9.04 9.31 1.82
N LEU A 33 -8.23 9.04 0.78
CA LEU A 33 -7.15 8.05 0.80
C LEU A 33 -6.16 8.19 1.98
N PRO A 34 -5.69 9.40 2.37
CA PRO A 34 -4.74 9.53 3.48
C PRO A 34 -5.22 8.94 4.81
N GLU A 35 -6.54 8.94 5.05
CA GLU A 35 -7.14 8.34 6.25
C GLU A 35 -7.58 6.89 6.04
N LEU A 36 -7.93 6.53 4.81
CA LEU A 36 -8.46 5.21 4.47
C LEU A 36 -7.35 4.17 4.29
N GLU A 37 -6.25 4.52 3.62
CA GLU A 37 -5.14 3.61 3.33
C GLU A 37 -4.52 3.00 4.60
N PRO A 38 -4.22 3.77 5.67
CA PRO A 38 -3.74 3.18 6.93
C PRO A 38 -4.71 2.18 7.55
N LYS A 39 -6.02 2.45 7.47
CA LYS A 39 -7.06 1.52 7.98
C LYS A 39 -7.13 0.23 7.15
N LEU A 40 -6.94 0.33 5.84
CA LEU A 40 -6.89 -0.84 4.95
C LEU A 40 -5.65 -1.69 5.25
N LEU A 41 -4.48 -1.06 5.44
CA LEU A 41 -3.25 -1.75 5.80
C LEU A 41 -3.39 -2.47 7.15
N GLN A 42 -3.91 -1.78 8.17
CA GLN A 42 -4.17 -2.38 9.48
C GLN A 42 -5.10 -3.60 9.35
N ARG A 43 -6.19 -3.47 8.59
CA ARG A 43 -7.10 -4.59 8.34
C ARG A 43 -6.41 -5.77 7.67
N TRP A 44 -5.48 -5.53 6.74
CA TRP A 44 -4.73 -6.60 6.06
C TRP A 44 -3.77 -7.31 7.01
N GLU A 45 -3.14 -6.56 7.93
CA GLU A 45 -2.28 -7.10 8.98
C GLU A 45 -3.07 -7.93 9.99
N ASP A 46 -4.16 -7.38 10.53
CA ASP A 46 -5.02 -8.03 11.52
C ASP A 46 -5.57 -9.37 11.02
N MET A 47 -5.85 -9.46 9.72
CA MET A 47 -6.39 -10.68 9.11
C MET A 47 -5.32 -11.65 8.61
N ASP A 48 -4.04 -11.32 8.72
CA ASP A 48 -2.91 -12.00 8.06
C ASP A 48 -3.21 -12.31 6.59
N LEU A 49 -3.53 -11.26 5.83
CA LEU A 49 -3.94 -11.41 4.43
C LEU A 49 -2.85 -12.09 3.61
N TYR A 50 -1.59 -11.72 3.83
CA TYR A 50 -0.46 -12.33 3.11
C TYR A 50 -0.36 -13.82 3.41
N GLY A 51 -0.41 -14.24 4.68
CA GLY A 51 -0.41 -15.66 5.05
C GLY A 51 -1.55 -16.43 4.38
N LYS A 52 -2.77 -15.88 4.39
CA LYS A 52 -3.93 -16.47 3.68
C LYS A 52 -3.70 -16.62 2.17
N LEU A 53 -3.10 -15.63 1.52
CA LEU A 53 -2.74 -15.71 0.11
C LEU A 53 -1.68 -16.77 -0.16
N ARG A 54 -0.69 -16.93 0.73
CA ARG A 54 0.32 -18.00 0.65
C ARG A 54 -0.32 -19.38 0.74
N GLU A 55 -1.23 -19.58 1.71
CA GLU A 55 -1.96 -20.83 1.89
C GLU A 55 -2.81 -21.17 0.66
N ALA A 56 -3.58 -20.21 0.14
CA ALA A 56 -4.41 -20.39 -1.06
C ALA A 56 -3.60 -20.65 -2.34
N SER A 57 -2.31 -20.31 -2.34
CA SER A 57 -1.39 -20.47 -3.47
C SER A 57 -0.58 -21.76 -3.42
N LYS A 58 -0.66 -22.55 -2.34
CA LYS A 58 0.07 -23.82 -2.20
C LYS A 58 -0.25 -24.77 -3.36
N GLY A 59 0.80 -25.33 -3.97
CA GLY A 59 0.69 -26.28 -5.07
C GLY A 59 0.50 -25.66 -6.46
N ARG A 60 0.36 -24.32 -6.57
CA ARG A 60 0.32 -23.63 -7.86
C ARG A 60 1.71 -23.56 -8.51
N PRO A 61 1.79 -23.38 -9.85
CA PRO A 61 3.06 -23.13 -10.52
C PRO A 61 3.75 -21.89 -9.96
N LYS A 62 5.04 -21.97 -9.65
CA LYS A 62 5.77 -20.86 -9.02
C LYS A 62 6.09 -19.76 -10.02
N PHE A 63 5.94 -18.52 -9.58
CA PHE A 63 6.49 -17.35 -10.25
C PHE A 63 7.35 -16.58 -9.25
N VAL A 64 8.66 -16.47 -9.50
CA VAL A 64 9.58 -15.85 -8.55
C VAL A 64 10.14 -14.57 -9.14
N LEU A 65 9.81 -13.43 -8.52
CA LEU A 65 10.43 -12.15 -8.82
C LEU A 65 11.51 -11.89 -7.77
N HIS A 66 12.77 -11.91 -8.19
CA HIS A 66 13.89 -11.61 -7.29
C HIS A 66 14.03 -10.10 -7.08
N ASP A 67 13.93 -9.68 -5.81
CA ASP A 67 14.07 -8.28 -5.43
C ASP A 67 15.55 -7.90 -5.31
N GLY A 68 16.00 -6.94 -6.11
CA GLY A 68 17.29 -6.29 -5.88
C GLY A 68 17.25 -5.55 -4.53
N PRO A 69 18.11 -5.91 -3.56
CA PRO A 69 18.06 -5.35 -2.21
C PRO A 69 18.45 -3.86 -2.24
N PRO A 70 17.59 -2.93 -1.82
CA PRO A 70 17.98 -1.53 -1.63
C PRO A 70 19.02 -1.39 -0.51
N TYR A 71 19.92 -0.40 -0.63
CA TYR A 71 20.83 -0.02 0.44
C TYR A 71 20.07 0.49 1.66
N ALA A 72 20.42 0.01 2.85
CA ALA A 72 19.74 0.34 4.11
C ALA A 72 20.21 1.67 4.74
N ASN A 73 20.57 2.67 3.91
CA ASN A 73 21.40 3.78 4.34
C ASN A 73 20.74 5.17 4.15
N GLY A 74 19.53 5.25 3.62
CA GLY A 74 18.91 6.56 3.35
C GLY A 74 17.39 6.53 3.23
N ASN A 75 16.83 7.75 3.11
CA ASN A 75 15.40 7.92 2.89
C ASN A 75 14.99 7.39 1.51
N ILE A 76 13.79 6.82 1.46
CA ILE A 76 13.17 6.33 0.24
C ILE A 76 12.79 7.55 -0.64
N HIS A 77 13.37 7.60 -1.84
CA HIS A 77 12.99 8.57 -2.87
C HIS A 77 11.98 7.99 -3.89
N ILE A 78 11.43 8.84 -4.77
CA ILE A 78 10.40 8.43 -5.75
C ILE A 78 10.81 7.26 -6.65
N GLY A 79 12.08 7.16 -7.03
CA GLY A 79 12.60 5.99 -7.77
C GLY A 79 12.42 4.65 -7.03
N HIS A 80 12.55 4.62 -5.71
CA HIS A 80 12.27 3.43 -4.92
C HIS A 80 10.77 3.10 -4.94
N ALA A 81 9.91 4.12 -4.80
CA ALA A 81 8.46 3.94 -4.86
C ALA A 81 8.05 3.36 -6.22
N LEU A 82 8.54 3.92 -7.33
CA LEU A 82 8.30 3.39 -8.67
C LEU A 82 8.74 1.92 -8.79
N ASN A 83 9.96 1.59 -8.35
CA ASN A 83 10.46 0.23 -8.42
C ASN A 83 9.61 -0.77 -7.63
N LYS A 84 9.23 -0.41 -6.39
CA LYS A 84 8.45 -1.29 -5.52
C LYS A 84 7.00 -1.43 -5.99
N ILE A 85 6.38 -0.36 -6.49
CA ILE A 85 5.02 -0.41 -7.06
C ILE A 85 4.98 -1.33 -8.28
N LEU A 86 5.96 -1.27 -9.18
CA LEU A 86 6.00 -2.15 -10.35
C LEU A 86 6.17 -3.62 -9.97
N LYS A 87 7.05 -3.91 -8.99
CA LYS A 87 7.24 -5.27 -8.48
C LYS A 87 5.98 -5.80 -7.80
N ASP A 88 5.29 -4.97 -7.01
CA ASP A 88 4.03 -5.30 -6.36
C ASP A 88 2.91 -5.58 -7.38
N LEU A 89 2.80 -4.75 -8.42
CA LEU A 89 1.85 -4.95 -9.51
C LEU A 89 2.05 -6.31 -10.18
N VAL A 90 3.28 -6.60 -10.63
CA VAL A 90 3.59 -7.86 -11.32
C VAL A 90 3.34 -9.07 -10.42
N THR A 91 3.80 -9.02 -9.16
CA THR A 91 3.64 -10.15 -8.23
C THR A 91 2.17 -10.42 -7.92
N LYS A 92 1.35 -9.38 -7.68
CA LYS A 92 -0.10 -9.50 -7.47
C LYS A 92 -0.83 -9.99 -8.71
N SER A 93 -0.50 -9.46 -9.89
CA SER A 93 -1.10 -9.92 -11.15
C SER A 93 -0.83 -11.41 -11.38
N GLN A 94 0.39 -11.88 -11.14
CA GLN A 94 0.73 -13.30 -11.27
C GLN A 94 0.03 -14.17 -10.22
N SER A 95 -0.11 -13.72 -8.98
CA SER A 95 -0.94 -14.40 -7.97
C SER A 95 -2.40 -14.54 -8.41
N MET A 96 -2.97 -13.48 -8.97
CA MET A 96 -4.36 -13.48 -9.49
C MET A 96 -4.54 -14.37 -10.72
N LEU A 97 -3.49 -14.52 -11.55
CA LEU A 97 -3.46 -15.44 -12.69
C LEU A 97 -3.28 -16.92 -12.29
N GLY A 98 -3.17 -17.22 -11.00
CA GLY A 98 -3.10 -18.59 -10.50
C GLY A 98 -1.67 -19.11 -10.33
N PHE A 99 -0.67 -18.24 -10.27
CA PHE A 99 0.70 -18.63 -9.88
C PHE A 99 0.91 -18.52 -8.37
N ASP A 100 1.81 -19.35 -7.86
CA ASP A 100 2.41 -19.16 -6.55
C ASP A 100 3.51 -18.09 -6.67
N SER A 101 3.11 -16.83 -6.49
CA SER A 101 3.99 -15.66 -6.58
C SER A 101 4.34 -15.15 -5.18
N ASN A 102 5.51 -15.53 -4.68
CA ASN A 102 6.04 -15.02 -3.42
C ASN A 102 6.93 -13.79 -3.68
N TYR A 103 6.67 -12.69 -2.97
CA TYR A 103 7.55 -11.54 -2.95
C TYR A 103 8.26 -11.47 -1.59
N VAL A 104 9.59 -11.48 -1.62
CA VAL A 104 10.45 -11.37 -0.43
C VAL A 104 11.38 -10.18 -0.65
N PRO A 105 11.21 -9.08 0.09
CA PRO A 105 12.10 -7.93 -0.03
C PRO A 105 13.46 -8.23 0.63
N GLY A 106 14.53 -7.71 0.04
CA GLY A 106 15.88 -7.78 0.61
C GLY A 106 16.38 -6.42 1.10
N TRP A 107 17.53 -6.41 1.78
CA TRP A 107 18.25 -5.20 2.18
C TRP A 107 19.75 -5.41 2.02
N ASP A 108 20.45 -4.41 1.49
CA ASP A 108 21.91 -4.40 1.42
C ASP A 108 22.45 -3.57 2.59
N CYS A 109 23.12 -4.27 3.52
CA CYS A 109 23.57 -3.75 4.80
C CYS A 109 25.10 -3.67 4.91
N HIS A 110 25.84 -3.97 3.84
CA HIS A 110 27.30 -3.92 3.85
C HIS A 110 27.85 -2.90 2.86
N GLY A 111 29.17 -2.67 2.96
CA GLY A 111 29.94 -1.92 1.99
C GLY A 111 30.28 -0.49 2.41
N LEU A 112 31.22 0.08 1.65
CA LEU A 112 31.75 1.42 1.85
C LEU A 112 30.70 2.53 1.96
N PRO A 113 29.55 2.49 1.23
CA PRO A 113 28.53 3.54 1.37
C PRO A 113 27.97 3.70 2.78
N ILE A 114 27.84 2.60 3.54
CA ILE A 114 27.37 2.63 4.93
C ILE A 114 28.47 3.12 5.86
N GLU A 115 29.70 2.62 5.66
CA GLU A 115 30.85 3.04 6.46
C GLU A 115 31.11 4.55 6.35
N TRP A 116 31.01 5.10 5.13
CA TRP A 116 31.18 6.52 4.84
C TRP A 116 30.07 7.37 5.47
N GLN A 117 28.83 6.91 5.44
CA GLN A 117 27.74 7.63 6.09
C GLN A 117 27.90 7.70 7.61
N ILE A 118 28.29 6.58 8.22
CA ILE A 118 28.61 6.54 9.65
C ILE A 118 29.75 7.53 9.93
N GLU A 119 30.84 7.48 9.18
CA GLU A 119 31.97 8.40 9.35
C GLU A 119 31.55 9.88 9.19
N THR A 120 30.71 10.20 8.21
CA THR A 120 30.15 11.55 8.03
C THR A 120 29.31 11.98 9.24
N GLN A 121 28.52 11.05 9.80
CA GLN A 121 27.72 11.31 10.99
C GLN A 121 28.58 11.55 12.24
N TYR A 122 29.68 10.79 12.41
CA TYR A 122 30.65 11.00 13.49
C TYR A 122 31.37 12.35 13.34
N ARG A 123 31.82 12.71 12.13
CA ARG A 123 32.44 14.00 11.82
C ARG A 123 31.51 15.17 12.13
N ASN A 124 30.22 15.06 11.76
CA ASN A 124 29.21 16.08 12.08
C ASN A 124 28.98 16.24 13.59
N GLN A 125 29.27 15.20 14.39
CA GLN A 125 29.20 15.23 15.85
C GLN A 125 30.53 15.60 16.53
N GLY A 126 31.57 15.91 15.75
CA GLY A 126 32.91 16.23 16.25
C GLY A 126 33.63 15.05 16.90
N LYS A 127 33.22 13.81 16.63
CA LYS A 127 33.80 12.58 17.17
C LYS A 127 34.59 11.84 16.08
N SER A 128 35.68 11.18 16.47
CA SER A 128 36.37 10.23 15.59
C SER A 128 35.73 8.85 15.72
N LYS A 129 35.68 8.08 14.62
CA LYS A 129 35.20 6.70 14.61
C LYS A 129 36.15 5.76 15.37
N ASP A 130 37.42 6.14 15.49
CA ASP A 130 38.51 5.35 16.08
C ASP A 130 38.88 5.77 17.52
N ALA A 131 38.11 6.68 18.12
CA ALA A 131 38.34 7.18 19.48
C ALA A 131 37.50 6.46 20.54
#